data_AF-A0AAE0U7R1-F1
#
_entry.id   AF-A0AAE0U7R1-F1
#
_cell.length_a   1.000
_cell.length_b   1.000
_cell.length_c   1.000
_cell.angle_alpha   90.00
_cell.angle_beta   90.00
_cell.angle_gamma   90.00
#
_symmetry.space_group_name_H-M   'P 1'
#
loop_
_entity.id
_entity.type
_entity.pdbx_description
1 polymer ?
#
loop_
_entity_poly.entity_id
_entity_poly.type
_entity_poly.pdbx_seq_one_letter_code
_entity_poly.pdbx_strand_id
1 'polypeptide(L)'
;MSDATPSPPRPPPDAPPIANSFAQAQQRLIARRQAREAETAARAAAQQSESQLRARIASSQSPLLRRLGTSTLSLWDTISSREGTRPAFRVGQVDAELLDEELVELLRNQVGDALRYLGGGHGGGSSTLKDEWGAEILLALRAVLFKLTVWDHDATYGAALQNLKFTDARHDGPVLAPPTRWQKSLYGLVTVGGKYAWTKWEDWLLDQDDGFDAPSPRVQRLSRATSTLSTVHAGAALASFLVFLLHGRYRTLLDRVLRMRLAPPTSQVSREVSFEYLNRQLVWHAFTEFLLFVLPLVGINQWRRWLTRTWRRTKQIVKNSGGGGAEGGSDEKKGEYAFLPERTCAICYQDQNTATSENEILAAAASSSGVVGSAQTDITNPYEAIPCGCIYCFVCLATRLEREEGEGWPCLRCGEVVKESKPWSGDVLEPPAKSPTTRTVVFSDDVKVAFADVNSRELVEHPIDAATVEELGPLAEQLSEQSGGSEDGSDSEDYEAEEDELGDDLE
;
A
#
# COMPACT_ATOMS: atom_id res chain seq x y z
N MET A 1 10.65 9.03 51.91
CA MET A 1 10.67 7.61 51.52
C MET A 1 10.38 7.62 50.03
N SER A 2 11.35 7.88 49.16
CA SER A 2 12.55 7.08 48.87
C SER A 2 12.18 5.71 48.34
N ASP A 3 12.09 5.58 47.02
CA ASP A 3 12.33 4.34 46.26
C ASP A 3 12.65 4.76 44.81
N ALA A 4 13.93 4.83 44.41
CA ALA A 4 14.86 3.73 44.13
C ALA A 4 14.45 2.94 42.87
N THR A 5 14.79 3.51 41.72
CA THR A 5 14.77 2.91 40.39
C THR A 5 15.84 1.81 40.31
N PRO A 6 15.56 0.61 39.74
CA PRO A 6 16.55 -0.44 39.65
C PRO A 6 17.62 -0.12 38.59
N SER A 7 18.87 -0.30 38.98
CA SER A 7 20.07 -0.14 38.14
C SER A 7 20.14 -1.18 37.01
N PRO A 8 20.69 -0.83 35.84
CA PRO A 8 20.85 -1.77 34.72
C PRO A 8 21.88 -2.88 35.04
N PRO A 9 21.77 -4.05 34.39
CA PRO A 9 22.60 -5.21 34.69
C PRO A 9 24.08 -4.96 34.36
N ARG A 10 24.96 -5.40 35.27
CA ARG A 10 26.41 -5.38 35.08
C ARG A 10 26.81 -6.27 33.91
N PRO A 11 27.68 -5.80 32.99
CA PRO A 11 28.24 -6.66 31.96
C PRO A 11 29.16 -7.73 32.57
N PRO A 12 29.30 -8.89 31.91
CA PRO A 12 30.11 -10.02 32.40
C PRO A 12 31.59 -9.63 32.53
N PRO A 13 32.34 -10.25 33.47
CA PRO A 13 33.66 -9.78 33.89
C PRO A 13 34.81 -9.98 32.88
N ASP A 14 34.55 -10.50 31.67
CA ASP A 14 35.59 -10.82 30.67
C ASP A 14 35.29 -10.24 29.28
N ALA A 15 34.75 -9.02 29.20
CA ALA A 15 34.71 -8.28 27.94
C ALA A 15 36.00 -7.46 27.76
N PRO A 16 36.84 -7.71 26.73
CA PRO A 16 38.03 -6.89 26.50
C PRO A 16 37.63 -5.44 26.20
N PRO A 17 38.44 -4.46 26.62
CA PRO A 17 38.12 -3.04 26.47
C PRO A 17 37.96 -2.68 25.00
N ILE A 18 37.16 -1.64 24.72
CA ILE A 18 36.83 -1.03 23.41
C ILE A 18 38.08 -0.42 22.72
N ALA A 19 39.28 -0.94 22.97
CA ALA A 19 40.55 -0.57 22.35
C ALA A 19 40.80 -1.28 21.00
N ASN A 20 40.03 -2.33 20.68
CA ASN A 20 40.24 -3.12 19.45
C ASN A 20 39.56 -2.55 18.20
N SER A 21 38.66 -1.57 18.30
CA SER A 21 37.92 -1.05 17.13
C SER A 21 38.79 -0.19 16.20
N PHE A 22 39.67 0.65 16.76
CA PHE A 22 40.53 1.53 15.97
C PHE A 22 41.67 0.76 15.31
N ALA A 23 42.32 -0.15 16.04
CA ALA A 23 43.37 -1.00 15.48
C ALA A 23 42.83 -1.94 14.38
N GLN A 24 41.65 -2.53 14.58
CA GLN A 24 40.98 -3.33 13.54
C GLN A 24 40.54 -2.46 12.35
N ALA A 25 40.07 -1.23 12.57
CA ALA A 25 39.75 -0.29 11.50
C ALA A 25 40.99 0.10 10.70
N GLN A 26 42.13 0.37 11.35
CA GLN A 26 43.41 0.64 10.70
C GLN A 26 43.90 -0.57 9.90
N GLN A 27 43.78 -1.80 10.44
CA GLN A 27 44.11 -3.03 9.71
C GLN A 27 43.24 -3.21 8.46
N ARG A 28 41.92 -2.92 8.54
CA ARG A 28 41.03 -2.93 7.37
C ARG A 28 41.43 -1.90 6.33
N LEU A 29 41.87 -0.71 6.74
CA LEU A 29 42.36 0.33 5.82
C LEU A 29 43.69 -0.07 5.15
N ILE A 30 44.62 -0.66 5.90
CA ILE A 30 45.89 -1.17 5.37
C ILE A 30 45.64 -2.30 4.37
N ALA A 31 44.81 -3.28 4.73
CA ALA A 31 44.44 -4.38 3.84
C ALA A 31 43.78 -3.86 2.53
N ARG A 32 42.92 -2.84 2.63
CA ARG A 32 42.32 -2.18 1.45
C ARG A 32 43.33 -1.39 0.62
N ARG A 33 44.38 -0.83 1.23
CA ARG A 33 45.46 -0.14 0.48
C ARG A 33 46.33 -1.17 -0.24
N GLN A 34 46.72 -2.25 0.45
CA GLN A 34 47.50 -3.35 -0.14
C GLN A 34 46.74 -4.04 -1.29
N ALA A 35 45.43 -4.28 -1.13
CA ALA A 35 44.61 -4.82 -2.20
C ALA A 35 44.58 -3.90 -3.44
N ARG A 36 44.50 -2.58 -3.22
CA ARG A 36 44.56 -1.59 -4.33
C ARG A 36 45.94 -1.56 -4.99
N GLU A 37 47.01 -1.59 -4.20
CA GLU A 37 48.37 -1.62 -4.73
C GLU A 37 48.62 -2.90 -5.53
N ALA A 38 48.18 -4.05 -5.02
CA ALA A 38 48.25 -5.33 -5.73
C ALA A 38 47.43 -5.32 -7.03
N GLU A 39 46.23 -4.74 -7.02
CA GLU A 39 45.41 -4.59 -8.22
C GLU A 39 46.08 -3.66 -9.25
N THR A 40 46.65 -2.53 -8.81
CA THR A 40 47.40 -1.63 -9.71
C THR A 40 48.66 -2.29 -10.27
N ALA A 41 49.36 -3.08 -9.46
CA ALA A 41 50.54 -3.82 -9.90
C ALA A 41 50.18 -4.95 -10.89
N ALA A 42 49.07 -5.66 -10.64
CA ALA A 42 48.55 -6.66 -11.56
C ALA A 42 48.12 -6.02 -12.91
N ARG A 43 47.49 -4.84 -12.87
CA ARG A 43 47.16 -4.08 -14.09
C ARG A 43 48.42 -3.64 -14.83
N ALA A 44 49.45 -3.15 -14.13
CA ALA A 44 50.71 -2.77 -14.74
C ALA A 44 51.43 -3.99 -15.36
N ALA A 45 51.41 -5.15 -14.69
CA ALA A 45 51.99 -6.39 -15.20
C ALA A 45 51.24 -6.91 -16.45
N ALA A 46 49.90 -6.83 -16.44
CA ALA A 46 49.07 -7.15 -17.60
C ALA A 46 49.41 -6.24 -18.80
N GLN A 47 49.47 -4.92 -18.58
CA GLN A 47 49.88 -3.94 -19.61
C GLN A 47 51.30 -4.21 -20.14
N GLN A 48 52.24 -4.60 -19.28
CA GLN A 48 53.58 -4.99 -19.69
C GLN A 48 53.55 -6.25 -20.57
N SER A 49 52.78 -7.27 -20.19
CA SER A 49 52.66 -8.50 -21.00
C SER A 49 52.04 -8.25 -22.38
N GLU A 50 51.02 -7.40 -22.46
CA GLU A 50 50.41 -6.97 -23.73
C GLU A 50 51.42 -6.20 -24.59
N SER A 51 52.21 -5.30 -24.00
CA SER A 51 53.25 -4.55 -24.73
C SER A 51 54.34 -5.46 -25.30
N GLN A 52 54.70 -6.53 -24.59
CA GLN A 52 55.68 -7.53 -25.05
C GLN A 52 55.13 -8.36 -26.22
N LEU A 53 53.85 -8.76 -26.17
CA LEU A 53 53.19 -9.44 -27.28
C LEU A 53 53.12 -8.53 -28.52
N ARG A 54 52.77 -7.25 -28.35
CA ARG A 54 52.80 -6.26 -29.45
C ARG A 54 54.20 -6.11 -30.05
N ALA A 55 55.24 -6.04 -29.21
CA ALA A 55 56.63 -5.96 -29.68
C ALA A 55 57.02 -7.20 -30.51
N ARG A 56 56.62 -8.41 -30.09
CA ARG A 56 56.86 -9.65 -30.83
C ARG A 56 56.15 -9.66 -32.19
N ILE A 57 54.89 -9.23 -32.24
CA ILE A 57 54.09 -9.20 -33.47
C ILE A 57 54.60 -8.12 -34.44
N ALA A 58 55.02 -6.97 -33.91
CA ALA A 58 55.67 -5.91 -34.67
C ALA A 58 57.04 -6.33 -35.23
N SER A 59 57.77 -7.19 -34.51
CA SER A 59 59.05 -7.77 -34.94
C SER A 59 58.92 -8.96 -35.91
N SER A 60 57.68 -9.39 -36.21
CA SER A 60 57.46 -10.51 -37.13
C SER A 60 57.91 -10.17 -38.56
N GLN A 61 58.57 -11.13 -39.22
CA GLN A 61 59.20 -10.90 -40.53
C GLN A 61 58.20 -10.86 -41.70
N SER A 62 56.94 -11.25 -41.49
CA SER A 62 55.94 -11.29 -42.55
C SER A 62 55.14 -9.97 -42.62
N PRO A 63 55.10 -9.30 -43.78
CA PRO A 63 54.44 -8.01 -43.93
C PRO A 63 52.91 -8.09 -43.78
N LEU A 64 52.31 -9.24 -44.07
CA LEU A 64 50.87 -9.48 -43.90
C LEU A 64 50.48 -9.62 -42.43
N LEU A 65 51.24 -10.38 -41.62
CA LEU A 65 50.96 -10.49 -40.18
C LEU A 65 51.20 -9.17 -39.45
N ARG A 66 52.18 -8.38 -39.89
CA ARG A 66 52.41 -7.05 -39.34
C ARG A 66 51.27 -6.07 -39.65
N ARG A 67 50.70 -6.08 -40.87
CA ARG A 67 49.61 -5.16 -41.27
C ARG A 67 48.25 -5.57 -40.69
N LEU A 68 47.92 -6.87 -40.76
CA LEU A 68 46.66 -7.39 -40.24
C LEU A 68 46.71 -7.50 -38.72
N GLY A 69 47.79 -8.04 -38.14
CA GLY A 69 47.91 -8.21 -36.69
C GLY A 69 47.90 -6.88 -35.92
N THR A 70 48.57 -5.83 -36.40
CA THR A 70 48.56 -4.53 -35.67
C THR A 70 47.22 -3.80 -35.76
N SER A 71 46.50 -3.93 -36.87
CA SER A 71 45.17 -3.31 -37.06
C SER A 71 44.07 -4.08 -36.32
N THR A 72 44.11 -5.42 -36.35
CA THR A 72 43.14 -6.24 -35.64
C THR A 72 43.38 -6.22 -34.13
N LEU A 73 44.64 -6.19 -33.66
CA LEU A 73 44.93 -6.09 -32.23
C LEU A 73 44.62 -4.71 -31.64
N SER A 74 44.81 -3.62 -32.39
CA SER A 74 44.39 -2.29 -31.89
C SER A 74 42.87 -2.16 -31.83
N LEU A 75 42.14 -2.73 -32.79
CA LEU A 75 40.68 -2.85 -32.71
C LEU A 75 40.26 -3.79 -31.57
N TRP A 76 40.92 -4.94 -31.42
CA TRP A 76 40.63 -5.89 -30.34
C TRP A 76 40.96 -5.31 -28.97
N ASP A 77 42.03 -4.55 -28.79
CA ASP A 77 42.41 -3.91 -27.53
C ASP A 77 41.49 -2.74 -27.20
N THR A 78 41.02 -1.99 -28.20
CA THR A 78 39.96 -0.97 -27.99
C THR A 78 38.59 -1.60 -27.71
N ILE A 79 38.38 -2.87 -28.11
CA ILE A 79 37.17 -3.67 -27.84
C ILE A 79 37.28 -4.52 -26.56
N SER A 80 38.51 -4.80 -26.09
CA SER A 80 38.77 -5.66 -24.93
C SER A 80 39.35 -4.92 -23.73
N SER A 81 39.70 -3.63 -23.87
CA SER A 81 40.16 -2.80 -22.76
C SER A 81 39.12 -2.82 -21.65
N ARG A 82 39.49 -3.46 -20.55
CA ARG A 82 38.61 -3.86 -19.45
C ARG A 82 38.35 -2.70 -18.48
N GLU A 83 38.46 -1.45 -18.94
CA GLU A 83 38.00 -0.23 -18.26
C GLU A 83 36.47 -0.05 -18.41
N GLY A 84 35.75 -1.14 -18.12
CA GLY A 84 34.31 -1.19 -18.10
C GLY A 84 33.77 -1.26 -16.68
N THR A 85 32.67 -0.58 -16.42
CA THR A 85 31.93 -0.73 -15.17
C THR A 85 31.40 -2.16 -15.02
N ARG A 86 31.33 -2.67 -13.77
CA ARG A 86 30.86 -4.02 -13.43
C ARG A 86 29.51 -4.35 -14.12
N PRO A 87 29.22 -5.62 -14.44
CA PRO A 87 28.00 -6.02 -15.16
C PRO A 87 26.69 -5.44 -14.58
N ALA A 88 26.54 -5.44 -13.25
CA ALA A 88 25.37 -4.88 -12.55
C ALA A 88 25.11 -3.39 -12.85
N PHE A 89 26.15 -2.65 -13.26
CA PHE A 89 26.05 -1.22 -13.59
C PHE A 89 25.51 -0.98 -15.01
N ARG A 90 25.55 -1.99 -15.89
CA ARG A 90 25.04 -1.89 -17.27
C ARG A 90 23.53 -1.94 -17.28
N VAL A 91 22.97 -2.86 -16.49
CA VAL A 91 21.52 -3.01 -16.31
C VAL A 91 20.93 -1.71 -15.77
N GLY A 92 21.50 -1.15 -14.69
CA GLY A 92 21.01 0.12 -14.13
C GLY A 92 21.07 1.31 -15.11
N GLN A 93 22.03 1.33 -16.04
CA GLN A 93 22.07 2.38 -17.08
C GLN A 93 20.96 2.22 -18.12
N VAL A 94 20.62 0.98 -18.50
CA VAL A 94 19.54 0.69 -19.45
C VAL A 94 18.18 0.89 -18.79
N ASP A 95 18.00 0.38 -17.57
CA ASP A 95 16.79 0.58 -16.77
C ASP A 95 16.50 2.07 -16.55
N ALA A 96 17.54 2.88 -16.32
CA ALA A 96 17.39 4.32 -16.18
C ALA A 96 16.79 4.97 -17.44
N GLU A 97 17.21 4.54 -18.63
CA GLU A 97 16.68 5.03 -19.91
C GLU A 97 15.23 4.60 -20.13
N LEU A 98 14.92 3.33 -19.85
CA LEU A 98 13.55 2.81 -19.96
C LEU A 98 12.59 3.58 -19.04
N LEU A 99 12.98 3.80 -17.78
CA LEU A 99 12.21 4.57 -16.80
C LEU A 99 12.00 6.03 -17.25
N ASP A 100 12.99 6.65 -17.88
CA ASP A 100 12.87 8.00 -18.40
C ASP A 100 11.86 8.08 -19.57
N GLU A 101 11.83 7.07 -20.45
CA GLU A 101 10.87 7.00 -21.54
C GLU A 101 9.44 6.76 -21.03
N GLU A 102 9.27 5.80 -20.11
CA GLU A 102 7.99 5.52 -19.45
C GLU A 102 7.46 6.74 -18.70
N LEU A 103 8.32 7.46 -17.96
CA LEU A 103 7.91 8.68 -17.24
C LEU A 103 7.37 9.72 -18.22
N VAL A 104 8.06 9.96 -19.34
CA VAL A 104 7.63 10.94 -20.34
C VAL A 104 6.30 10.53 -20.96
N GLU A 105 6.09 9.25 -21.22
CA GLU A 105 4.84 8.73 -21.77
C GLU A 105 3.68 8.84 -20.77
N LEU A 106 3.89 8.47 -19.51
CA LEU A 106 2.90 8.62 -18.45
C LEU A 106 2.49 10.09 -18.25
N LEU A 107 3.46 10.99 -18.21
CA LEU A 107 3.21 12.42 -18.08
C LEU A 107 2.49 12.98 -19.31
N ARG A 108 2.87 12.55 -20.53
CA ARG A 108 2.14 12.93 -21.76
C ARG A 108 0.68 12.50 -21.69
N ASN A 109 0.42 11.28 -21.23
CA ASN A 109 -0.94 10.74 -21.13
C ASN A 109 -1.76 11.51 -20.09
N GLN A 110 -1.21 11.73 -18.89
CA GLN A 110 -1.86 12.51 -17.84
C GLN A 110 -2.14 13.97 -18.25
N VAL A 111 -1.17 14.63 -18.91
CA VAL A 111 -1.35 15.99 -19.45
C VAL A 111 -2.43 15.98 -20.53
N GLY A 112 -2.42 15.00 -21.43
CA GLY A 112 -3.44 14.81 -22.45
C GLY A 112 -4.84 14.60 -21.87
N ASP A 113 -4.96 13.87 -20.76
CA ASP A 113 -6.23 13.66 -20.07
C ASP A 113 -6.68 14.92 -19.33
N ALA A 114 -5.77 15.65 -18.69
CA ALA A 114 -6.07 16.94 -18.06
C ALA A 114 -6.55 17.99 -19.07
N LEU A 115 -5.94 18.02 -20.27
CA LEU A 115 -6.34 18.91 -21.37
C LEU A 115 -7.78 18.64 -21.84
N ARG A 116 -8.27 17.39 -21.76
CA ARG A 116 -9.68 17.08 -22.07
C ARG A 116 -10.66 17.78 -21.13
N TYR A 117 -10.29 17.96 -19.87
CA TYR A 117 -11.14 18.64 -18.89
C TYR A 117 -11.03 20.17 -18.99
N LEU A 118 -9.85 20.69 -19.36
CA LEU A 118 -9.64 22.13 -19.54
C LEU A 118 -10.34 22.69 -20.80
N GLY A 119 -10.52 21.86 -21.83
CA GLY A 119 -11.27 22.18 -23.05
C GLY A 119 -12.80 22.18 -22.91
N GLY A 120 -13.34 22.41 -21.71
CA GLY A 120 -14.76 22.22 -21.39
C GLY A 120 -15.73 23.01 -22.29
N GLY A 121 -16.61 22.31 -23.01
CA GLY A 121 -17.83 22.87 -23.59
C GLY A 121 -18.35 22.23 -24.89
N HIS A 122 -19.21 21.21 -24.77
CA HIS A 122 -20.38 20.98 -25.65
C HIS A 122 -20.25 20.80 -27.19
N GLY A 123 -19.15 20.22 -27.71
CA GLY A 123 -19.17 19.77 -29.10
C GLY A 123 -17.86 19.18 -29.59
N GLY A 124 -17.81 17.84 -29.71
CA GLY A 124 -17.08 17.05 -30.73
C GLY A 124 -15.65 17.38 -31.19
N GLY A 125 -14.90 18.30 -30.58
CA GLY A 125 -13.64 18.82 -31.14
C GLY A 125 -12.40 18.79 -30.23
N SER A 126 -12.47 18.25 -29.01
CA SER A 126 -11.32 18.27 -28.08
C SER A 126 -10.25 17.20 -28.37
N SER A 127 -10.56 16.15 -29.14
CA SER A 127 -9.58 15.13 -29.51
C SER A 127 -8.53 15.64 -30.49
N THR A 128 -8.86 16.63 -31.32
CA THR A 128 -7.93 17.19 -32.32
C THR A 128 -6.80 17.97 -31.66
N LEU A 129 -7.08 18.71 -30.58
CA LEU A 129 -6.06 19.51 -29.89
C LEU A 129 -4.94 18.66 -29.25
N LYS A 130 -5.26 17.45 -28.77
CA LYS A 130 -4.24 16.54 -28.20
C LYS A 130 -3.30 16.02 -29.29
N ASP A 131 -3.84 15.71 -30.47
CA ASP A 131 -3.06 15.20 -31.58
C ASP A 131 -2.28 16.33 -32.28
N GLU A 132 -2.90 17.50 -32.47
CA GLU A 132 -2.25 18.68 -33.06
C GLU A 132 -1.12 19.26 -32.20
N TRP A 133 -1.29 19.30 -30.87
CA TRP A 133 -0.29 19.83 -29.93
C TRP A 133 0.58 18.75 -29.29
N GLY A 134 0.48 17.50 -29.73
CA GLY A 134 1.17 16.38 -29.09
C GLY A 134 2.69 16.54 -29.07
N ALA A 135 3.28 17.04 -30.17
CA ALA A 135 4.71 17.29 -30.29
C ALA A 135 5.18 18.47 -29.41
N GLU A 136 4.38 19.53 -29.33
CA GLU A 136 4.63 20.73 -28.53
C GLU A 136 4.56 20.43 -27.03
N ILE A 137 3.57 19.64 -26.60
CA ILE A 137 3.43 19.16 -25.22
C ILE A 137 4.64 18.31 -24.84
N LEU A 138 5.05 17.39 -25.72
CA LEU A 138 6.24 16.56 -25.49
C LEU A 138 7.54 17.38 -25.43
N LEU A 139 7.68 18.41 -26.27
CA LEU A 139 8.80 19.34 -26.23
C LEU A 139 8.84 20.07 -24.88
N ALA A 140 7.71 20.64 -24.45
CA ALA A 140 7.61 21.36 -23.19
C ALA A 140 7.93 20.45 -21.99
N LEU A 141 7.36 19.25 -21.97
CA LEU A 141 7.59 18.26 -20.93
C LEU A 141 9.07 17.86 -20.85
N ARG A 142 9.69 17.53 -21.99
CA ARG A 142 11.11 17.18 -22.04
C ARG A 142 12.01 18.36 -21.67
N ALA A 143 11.63 19.60 -22.01
CA ALA A 143 12.37 20.80 -21.63
C ALA A 143 12.32 21.03 -20.10
N VAL A 144 11.14 20.88 -19.50
CA VAL A 144 10.95 20.99 -18.03
C VAL A 144 11.75 19.91 -17.32
N LEU A 145 11.62 18.65 -17.74
CA LEU A 145 12.39 17.54 -17.17
C LEU A 145 13.89 17.78 -17.32
N PHE A 146 14.37 18.17 -18.50
CA PHE A 146 15.78 18.47 -18.73
C PHE A 146 16.31 19.58 -17.81
N LYS A 147 15.53 20.65 -17.63
CA LYS A 147 15.91 21.74 -16.73
C LYS A 147 15.97 21.31 -15.27
N LEU A 148 14.98 20.57 -14.79
CA LEU A 148 14.90 20.16 -13.39
C LEU A 148 15.87 19.02 -13.05
N THR A 149 16.22 18.17 -14.01
CA THR A 149 17.03 16.97 -13.79
C THR A 149 18.47 17.18 -14.26
N VAL A 150 18.73 17.11 -15.56
CA VAL A 150 20.09 17.12 -16.12
C VAL A 150 20.82 18.44 -15.89
N TRP A 151 20.11 19.57 -16.00
CA TRP A 151 20.74 20.89 -15.82
C TRP A 151 21.12 21.14 -14.35
N ASP A 152 20.22 20.86 -13.41
CA ASP A 152 20.40 21.18 -11.98
C ASP A 152 21.09 20.06 -11.17
N HIS A 153 20.81 18.78 -11.48
CA HIS A 153 21.20 17.63 -10.65
C HIS A 153 22.20 16.67 -11.33
N ASP A 154 22.65 16.97 -12.56
CA ASP A 154 23.60 16.15 -13.33
C ASP A 154 23.11 14.71 -13.59
N ALA A 155 21.81 14.44 -13.50
CA ALA A 155 21.23 13.12 -13.72
C ALA A 155 19.88 13.27 -14.39
N THR A 156 19.47 12.30 -15.21
CA THR A 156 18.05 12.15 -15.57
C THR A 156 17.27 11.59 -14.37
N TYR A 157 15.94 11.55 -14.48
CA TYR A 157 15.11 11.05 -13.39
C TYR A 157 15.36 9.56 -13.13
N GLY A 158 15.30 8.73 -14.17
CA GLY A 158 15.61 7.30 -14.10
C GLY A 158 17.05 7.05 -13.64
N ALA A 159 18.01 7.87 -14.09
CA ALA A 159 19.38 7.79 -13.60
C ALA A 159 19.47 8.09 -12.11
N ALA A 160 18.77 9.12 -11.61
CA ALA A 160 18.74 9.45 -10.19
C ALA A 160 18.13 8.32 -9.34
N LEU A 161 17.06 7.66 -9.83
CA LEU A 161 16.48 6.48 -9.16
C LEU A 161 17.44 5.30 -9.10
N GLN A 162 18.24 5.10 -10.14
CA GLN A 162 19.29 4.07 -10.19
C GLN A 162 20.60 4.53 -9.50
N ASN A 163 20.59 5.69 -8.85
CA ASN A 163 21.75 6.32 -8.20
C ASN A 163 22.95 6.53 -9.15
N LEU A 164 22.67 7.04 -10.34
CA LEU A 164 23.62 7.31 -11.41
C LEU A 164 23.67 8.81 -11.72
N LYS A 165 24.86 9.32 -12.03
CA LYS A 165 25.06 10.72 -12.46
C LYS A 165 25.89 10.80 -13.72
N PHE A 166 25.63 11.80 -14.55
CA PHE A 166 26.47 12.14 -15.69
C PHE A 166 27.81 12.66 -15.19
N THR A 167 28.88 12.20 -15.85
CA THR A 167 30.25 12.59 -15.57
C THR A 167 31.02 12.73 -16.88
N ASP A 168 31.97 13.66 -16.93
CA ASP A 168 32.79 13.87 -18.12
C ASP A 168 33.84 12.76 -18.24
N ALA A 169 33.75 11.96 -19.30
CA ALA A 169 34.64 10.83 -19.54
C ALA A 169 36.04 11.23 -20.03
N ARG A 170 36.28 12.53 -20.28
CA ARG A 170 37.61 13.07 -20.63
C ARG A 170 38.56 13.16 -19.45
N HIS A 171 38.02 13.19 -18.23
CA HIS A 171 38.80 13.25 -17.00
C HIS A 171 38.78 11.88 -16.33
N ASP A 172 39.76 11.03 -16.62
CA ASP A 172 39.94 9.74 -15.95
C ASP A 172 40.73 9.94 -14.64
N GLY A 173 40.04 10.48 -13.63
CA GLY A 173 40.54 10.60 -12.26
C GLY A 173 39.74 9.75 -11.27
N PRO A 174 40.27 9.55 -10.04
CA PRO A 174 39.53 8.88 -8.95
C PRO A 174 38.32 9.69 -8.45
N VAL A 175 38.28 10.99 -8.77
CA VAL A 175 37.17 11.90 -8.48
C VAL A 175 36.38 12.13 -9.76
N LEU A 176 35.07 11.91 -9.71
CA LEU A 176 34.18 12.11 -10.82
C LEU A 176 34.02 13.63 -11.09
N ALA A 177 34.35 14.06 -12.30
CA ALA A 177 34.16 15.44 -12.73
C ALA A 177 32.74 15.64 -13.29
N PRO A 178 32.01 16.68 -12.87
CA PRO A 178 30.69 16.99 -13.43
C PRO A 178 30.81 17.42 -14.91
N PRO A 179 29.75 17.18 -15.72
CA PRO A 179 29.75 17.54 -17.14
C PRO A 179 29.78 19.05 -17.34
N THR A 180 30.47 19.48 -18.39
CA THR A 180 30.56 20.90 -18.75
C THR A 180 29.20 21.46 -19.15
N ARG A 181 28.97 22.77 -18.93
CA ARG A 181 27.71 23.44 -19.32
C ARG A 181 27.42 23.29 -20.82
N TRP A 182 28.47 23.28 -21.65
CA TRP A 182 28.35 23.04 -23.09
C TRP A 182 27.90 21.61 -23.41
N GLN A 183 28.46 20.59 -22.74
CA GLN A 183 28.00 19.21 -22.90
C GLN A 183 26.54 19.07 -22.51
N LYS A 184 26.13 19.65 -21.37
CA LYS A 184 24.72 19.67 -20.94
C LYS A 184 23.82 20.34 -21.97
N SER A 185 24.20 21.53 -22.43
CA SER A 185 23.41 22.29 -23.41
C SER A 185 23.26 21.53 -24.72
N LEU A 186 24.33 20.90 -25.23
CA LEU A 186 24.29 20.14 -26.47
C LEU A 186 23.49 18.84 -26.30
N TYR A 187 23.61 18.18 -25.15
CA TYR A 187 22.78 17.03 -24.80
C TYR A 187 21.30 17.41 -24.82
N GLY A 188 20.91 18.44 -24.06
CA GLY A 188 19.54 18.93 -24.01
C GLY A 188 19.02 19.38 -25.37
N LEU A 189 19.84 20.08 -26.16
CA LEU A 189 19.47 20.52 -27.50
C LEU A 189 19.13 19.32 -28.40
N VAL A 190 19.94 18.26 -28.38
CA VAL A 190 19.71 17.07 -29.21
C VAL A 190 18.55 16.23 -28.66
N THR A 191 18.45 16.01 -27.35
CA THR A 191 17.41 15.15 -26.77
C THR A 191 16.03 15.79 -26.72
N VAL A 192 15.96 17.10 -26.49
CA VAL A 192 14.71 17.86 -26.40
C VAL A 192 14.35 18.44 -27.76
N GLY A 193 15.23 19.29 -28.30
CA GLY A 193 15.00 19.97 -29.58
C GLY A 193 15.16 19.05 -30.79
N GLY A 194 16.16 18.17 -30.79
CA GLY A 194 16.40 17.23 -31.88
C GLY A 194 15.26 16.24 -32.06
N LYS A 195 14.71 15.66 -30.98
CA LYS A 195 13.51 14.80 -31.06
C LYS A 195 12.30 15.55 -31.64
N TYR A 196 12.02 16.77 -31.20
CA TYR A 196 10.93 17.59 -31.73
C TYR A 196 11.12 17.98 -33.21
N ALA A 197 12.32 18.40 -33.58
CA ALA A 197 12.64 18.74 -34.96
C ALA A 197 12.53 17.53 -35.88
N TRP A 198 12.93 16.34 -35.40
CA TRP A 198 12.80 15.10 -36.15
C TRP A 198 11.34 14.73 -36.38
N THR A 199 10.48 14.79 -35.35
CA THR A 199 9.05 14.49 -35.51
C THR A 199 8.39 15.46 -36.48
N LYS A 200 8.64 16.78 -36.35
CA LYS A 200 8.08 17.77 -37.28
C LYS A 200 8.60 17.61 -38.71
N TRP A 201 9.85 17.19 -38.88
CA TRP A 201 10.41 16.89 -40.19
C TRP A 201 9.75 15.68 -40.83
N GLU A 202 9.50 14.62 -40.05
CA GLU A 202 8.81 13.41 -40.50
C GLU A 202 7.35 13.69 -40.86
N ASP A 203 6.63 14.42 -40.01
CA ASP A 203 5.26 14.88 -40.27
C ASP A 203 5.19 15.71 -41.56
N TRP A 204 6.09 16.67 -41.73
CA TRP A 204 6.17 17.49 -42.94
C TRP A 204 6.47 16.66 -44.21
N LEU A 205 7.31 15.63 -44.08
CA LEU A 205 7.64 14.75 -45.20
C LEU A 205 6.44 13.87 -45.59
N LEU A 206 5.65 13.43 -44.61
CA LEU A 206 4.42 12.66 -44.81
C LEU A 206 3.30 13.52 -45.42
N ASP A 207 3.10 14.75 -44.93
CA ASP A 207 2.11 15.71 -45.46
C ASP A 207 2.35 16.05 -46.95
N GLN A 208 3.60 15.92 -47.40
CA GLN A 208 3.97 16.22 -48.78
C GLN A 208 3.81 15.02 -49.74
N ASP A 209 3.59 13.83 -49.19
CA ASP A 209 3.33 12.58 -49.91
C ASP A 209 1.84 12.25 -49.79
N ASP A 210 1.00 13.00 -50.53
CA ASP A 210 -0.47 12.90 -50.51
C ASP A 210 -1.01 11.53 -51.00
N GLY A 211 -0.16 10.56 -51.34
CA GLY A 211 -0.50 9.18 -51.71
C GLY A 211 -1.23 8.99 -53.05
N PHE A 212 -1.93 10.02 -53.54
CA PHE A 212 -2.66 10.02 -54.80
C PHE A 212 -1.82 10.51 -55.98
N ASP A 213 -0.90 11.45 -55.74
CA ASP A 213 0.01 12.00 -56.75
C ASP A 213 1.46 11.60 -56.47
N ALA A 214 2.26 11.40 -57.52
CA ALA A 214 3.67 11.13 -57.36
C ALA A 214 4.37 12.35 -56.69
N PRO A 215 4.99 12.19 -55.52
CA PRO A 215 5.60 13.31 -54.81
C PRO A 215 6.71 13.94 -55.63
N SER A 216 6.95 15.25 -55.42
CA SER A 216 7.95 15.99 -56.19
C SER A 216 9.34 15.31 -56.14
N PRO A 217 10.17 15.40 -57.19
CA PRO A 217 11.46 14.71 -57.24
C PRO A 217 12.44 15.17 -56.14
N ARG A 218 12.22 16.35 -55.55
CA ARG A 218 13.00 16.83 -54.39
C ARG A 218 12.57 16.12 -53.11
N VAL A 219 11.26 15.98 -52.88
CA VAL A 219 10.68 15.30 -51.71
C VAL A 219 11.07 13.83 -51.72
N GLN A 220 11.04 13.17 -52.89
CA GLN A 220 11.54 11.79 -53.03
C GLN A 220 13.02 11.64 -52.64
N ARG A 221 13.87 12.61 -53.00
CA ARG A 221 15.28 12.59 -52.60
C ARG A 221 15.45 12.83 -51.11
N LEU A 222 14.69 13.76 -50.53
CA LEU A 222 14.69 14.03 -49.08
C LEU A 222 14.19 12.84 -48.28
N SER A 223 13.12 12.18 -48.74
CA SER A 223 12.61 10.96 -48.13
C SER A 223 13.65 9.85 -48.18
N ARG A 224 14.25 9.57 -49.34
CA ARG A 224 15.35 8.60 -49.46
C ARG A 224 16.54 8.95 -48.56
N ALA A 225 16.94 10.22 -48.50
CA ALA A 225 18.02 10.68 -47.64
C ALA A 225 17.68 10.53 -46.14
N THR A 226 16.43 10.76 -45.76
CA THR A 226 15.94 10.59 -44.39
C THR A 226 15.94 9.10 -44.03
N SER A 227 15.48 8.23 -44.92
CA SER A 227 15.51 6.77 -44.72
C SER A 227 16.93 6.21 -44.66
N THR A 228 17.84 6.66 -45.53
CA THR A 228 19.25 6.25 -45.47
C THR A 228 19.92 6.77 -44.20
N LEU A 229 19.63 7.99 -43.79
CA LEU A 229 20.14 8.54 -42.52
C LEU A 229 19.61 7.74 -41.31
N SER A 230 18.32 7.40 -41.30
CA SER A 230 17.70 6.63 -40.22
C SER A 230 18.30 5.22 -40.13
N THR A 231 18.45 4.52 -41.26
CA THR A 231 19.10 3.19 -41.33
C THR A 231 20.56 3.23 -40.92
N VAL A 232 21.34 4.23 -41.37
CA VAL A 232 22.72 4.43 -40.93
C VAL A 232 22.80 4.73 -39.44
N HIS A 233 21.91 5.57 -38.92
CA HIS A 233 21.82 5.87 -37.50
C HIS A 233 21.47 4.63 -36.69
N ALA A 234 20.49 3.82 -37.11
CA ALA A 234 20.12 2.56 -36.46
C ALA A 234 21.27 1.55 -36.46
N GLY A 235 21.97 1.39 -37.59
CA GLY A 235 23.15 0.53 -37.67
C GLY A 235 24.30 1.02 -36.76
N ALA A 236 24.55 2.33 -36.73
CA ALA A 236 25.51 2.92 -35.81
C ALA A 236 25.09 2.75 -34.34
N ALA A 237 23.80 2.88 -34.04
CA ALA A 237 23.24 2.74 -32.70
C ALA A 237 23.37 1.30 -32.22
N LEU A 238 23.04 0.33 -33.07
CA LEU A 238 23.23 -1.09 -32.80
C LEU A 238 24.70 -1.42 -32.54
N ALA A 239 25.61 -0.99 -33.41
CA ALA A 239 27.04 -1.19 -33.21
C ALA A 239 27.53 -0.53 -31.91
N SER A 240 27.02 0.67 -31.60
CA SER A 240 27.32 1.36 -30.35
C SER A 240 26.81 0.59 -29.14
N PHE A 241 25.60 0.05 -29.21
CA PHE A 241 24.97 -0.75 -28.17
C PHE A 241 25.69 -2.08 -27.95
N LEU A 242 26.14 -2.77 -29.01
CA LEU A 242 26.97 -3.97 -28.87
C LEU A 242 28.29 -3.68 -28.14
N VAL A 243 28.97 -2.59 -28.50
CA VAL A 243 30.16 -2.12 -27.79
C VAL A 243 29.84 -1.75 -26.33
N PHE A 244 28.64 -1.24 -26.07
CA PHE A 244 28.15 -0.98 -24.72
C PHE A 244 27.91 -2.28 -23.93
N LEU A 245 27.34 -3.32 -24.53
CA LEU A 245 27.16 -4.61 -23.86
C LEU A 245 28.50 -5.23 -23.42
N LEU A 246 29.58 -4.97 -24.17
CA LEU A 246 30.93 -5.45 -23.81
C LEU A 246 31.61 -4.59 -22.74
N HIS A 247 31.58 -3.26 -22.87
CA HIS A 247 32.32 -2.34 -21.97
C HIS A 247 31.45 -1.70 -20.88
N GLY A 248 30.22 -1.32 -21.17
CA GLY A 248 29.30 -0.67 -20.23
C GLY A 248 29.52 0.82 -20.01
N ARG A 249 30.30 1.51 -20.87
CA ARG A 249 30.71 2.92 -20.64
C ARG A 249 29.77 3.97 -21.22
N TYR A 250 29.25 3.76 -22.44
CA TYR A 250 28.36 4.71 -23.14
C TYR A 250 27.13 3.97 -23.66
N ARG A 251 25.94 4.26 -23.11
CA ARG A 251 24.68 3.61 -23.51
C ARG A 251 24.21 4.03 -24.91
N THR A 252 24.26 5.33 -25.21
CA THR A 252 23.76 5.90 -26.47
C THR A 252 24.89 6.42 -27.35
N LEU A 253 24.61 6.56 -28.65
CA LEU A 253 25.52 7.25 -29.59
C LEU A 253 25.81 8.68 -29.15
N LEU A 254 24.79 9.38 -28.66
CA LEU A 254 24.88 10.75 -28.19
C LEU A 254 25.88 10.84 -27.03
N ASP A 255 25.76 9.96 -26.04
CA ASP A 255 26.69 9.90 -24.90
C ASP A 255 28.13 9.66 -25.36
N ARG A 256 28.33 8.83 -26.40
CA ARG A 256 29.65 8.57 -26.99
C ARG A 256 30.23 9.78 -27.70
N VAL A 257 29.42 10.52 -28.47
CA VAL A 257 29.85 11.73 -29.18
C VAL A 257 30.19 12.85 -28.19
N LEU A 258 29.36 13.05 -27.17
CA LEU A 258 29.58 14.06 -26.12
C LEU A 258 30.61 13.65 -25.07
N ARG A 259 31.02 12.37 -25.08
CA ARG A 259 31.89 11.75 -24.07
C ARG A 259 31.36 11.96 -22.65
N MET A 260 30.05 11.84 -22.49
CA MET A 260 29.41 11.82 -21.18
C MET A 260 29.15 10.37 -20.79
N ARG A 261 29.51 10.00 -19.56
CA ARG A 261 29.24 8.65 -19.04
C ARG A 261 28.36 8.75 -17.80
N LEU A 262 27.44 7.80 -17.65
CA LEU A 262 26.73 7.61 -16.40
C LEU A 262 27.66 6.85 -15.45
N ALA A 263 27.87 7.36 -14.25
CA ALA A 263 28.72 6.76 -13.22
C ALA A 263 28.02 6.86 -11.86
N PRO A 264 28.22 5.90 -10.94
CA PRO A 264 27.66 6.00 -9.61
C PRO A 264 28.47 7.07 -8.84
N PRO A 265 27.82 8.04 -8.17
CA PRO A 265 28.52 9.11 -7.47
C PRO A 265 29.43 8.60 -6.34
N THR A 266 29.14 7.40 -5.81
CA THR A 266 29.99 6.71 -4.85
C THR A 266 30.15 5.25 -5.26
N SER A 267 31.35 4.69 -5.07
CA SER A 267 31.69 3.31 -5.42
C SER A 267 31.15 2.26 -4.43
N GLN A 268 30.37 2.68 -3.43
CA GLN A 268 29.99 1.88 -2.26
C GLN A 268 28.53 1.46 -2.20
N VAL A 269 27.71 1.77 -3.20
CA VAL A 269 26.30 1.32 -3.16
C VAL A 269 26.21 -0.04 -3.83
N SER A 270 26.42 -1.10 -3.03
CA SER A 270 25.73 -2.35 -3.28
C SER A 270 24.24 -2.00 -3.35
N ARG A 271 23.60 -2.30 -4.49
CA ARG A 271 22.15 -2.16 -4.67
C ARG A 271 21.47 -2.89 -3.51
N GLU A 272 21.07 -2.13 -2.50
CA GLU A 272 20.13 -2.61 -1.51
C GLU A 272 18.83 -2.76 -2.28
N VAL A 273 18.42 -4.00 -2.53
CA VAL A 273 17.08 -4.28 -3.05
C VAL A 273 16.12 -3.63 -2.07
N SER A 274 15.43 -2.57 -2.48
CA SER A 274 14.53 -1.84 -1.60
C SER A 274 13.36 -2.73 -1.24
N PHE A 275 13.48 -3.47 -0.13
CA PHE A 275 12.44 -4.31 0.44
C PHE A 275 11.23 -3.50 0.92
N GLU A 276 11.25 -2.17 0.81
CA GLU A 276 10.16 -1.32 1.24
C GLU A 276 8.82 -1.68 0.57
N TYR A 277 8.81 -1.96 -0.74
CA TYR A 277 7.57 -2.31 -1.42
C TYR A 277 7.08 -3.71 -1.04
N LEU A 278 7.99 -4.68 -0.94
CA LEU A 278 7.69 -6.03 -0.46
C LEU A 278 7.19 -6.00 1.00
N ASN A 279 7.84 -5.22 1.86
CA ASN A 279 7.46 -5.06 3.25
C ASN A 279 6.10 -4.35 3.37
N ARG A 280 5.82 -3.35 2.54
CA ARG A 280 4.48 -2.72 2.50
C ARG A 280 3.42 -3.73 2.09
N GLN A 281 3.66 -4.55 1.06
CA GLN A 281 2.72 -5.58 0.63
C GLN A 281 2.49 -6.65 1.71
N LEU A 282 3.56 -7.12 2.36
CA LEU A 282 3.48 -8.10 3.43
C LEU A 282 2.70 -7.54 4.62
N VAL A 283 2.96 -6.29 5.01
CA VAL A 283 2.22 -5.60 6.07
C VAL A 283 0.75 -5.43 5.70
N TRP A 284 0.44 -5.00 4.49
CA TRP A 284 -0.96 -4.84 4.06
C TRP A 284 -1.70 -6.16 4.01
N HIS A 285 -1.08 -7.20 3.49
CA HIS A 285 -1.66 -8.55 3.44
C HIS A 285 -1.92 -9.09 4.85
N ALA A 286 -0.91 -9.03 5.73
CA ALA A 286 -1.03 -9.44 7.13
C ALA A 286 -2.06 -8.60 7.90
N PHE A 287 -2.15 -7.30 7.61
CA PHE A 287 -3.16 -6.41 8.19
C PHE A 287 -4.58 -6.79 7.75
N THR A 288 -4.79 -7.10 6.47
CA THR A 288 -6.11 -7.54 5.98
C THR A 288 -6.49 -8.91 6.54
N GLU A 289 -5.55 -9.83 6.65
CA GLU A 289 -5.78 -11.14 7.25
C GLU A 289 -6.13 -11.02 8.74
N PHE A 290 -5.38 -10.20 9.49
CA PHE A 290 -5.72 -9.84 10.86
C PHE A 290 -7.10 -9.19 10.97
N LEU A 291 -7.44 -8.25 10.07
CA LEU A 291 -8.73 -7.59 10.07
C LEU A 291 -9.88 -8.57 9.80
N LEU A 292 -9.69 -9.57 8.95
CA LEU A 292 -10.68 -10.63 8.72
C LEU A 292 -10.92 -11.49 9.96
N PHE A 293 -9.92 -11.67 10.84
CA PHE A 293 -10.11 -12.33 12.14
C PHE A 293 -10.75 -11.42 13.19
N VAL A 294 -10.46 -10.12 13.16
CA VAL A 294 -10.99 -9.15 14.13
C VAL A 294 -12.41 -8.71 13.80
N LEU A 295 -12.76 -8.57 12.52
CA LEU A 295 -14.06 -8.07 12.05
C LEU A 295 -15.26 -8.92 12.54
N PRO A 296 -15.17 -10.26 12.62
CA PRO A 296 -16.21 -11.10 13.23
C PRO A 296 -16.30 -10.97 14.76
N LEU A 297 -15.18 -10.68 15.44
CA LEU A 297 -15.12 -10.53 16.90
C LEU A 297 -15.61 -9.15 17.35
N VAL A 298 -15.39 -8.13 16.53
CA VAL A 298 -15.91 -6.78 16.73
C VAL A 298 -17.36 -6.77 16.27
N GLY A 299 -18.27 -7.18 17.17
CA GLY A 299 -19.70 -7.20 16.89
C GLY A 299 -20.16 -5.88 16.25
N ILE A 300 -20.44 -5.91 14.94
CA ILE A 300 -20.81 -4.75 14.10
C ILE A 300 -21.97 -3.98 14.74
N ASN A 301 -22.85 -4.69 15.43
CA ASN A 301 -24.00 -4.14 16.15
C ASN A 301 -23.60 -3.29 17.36
N GLN A 302 -22.54 -3.63 18.09
CA GLN A 302 -22.06 -2.86 19.25
C GLN A 302 -21.30 -1.60 18.82
N TRP A 303 -20.44 -1.71 17.79
CA TRP A 303 -19.73 -0.56 17.24
C TRP A 303 -20.66 0.46 16.57
N ARG A 304 -21.66 0.00 15.82
CA ARG A 304 -22.71 0.87 15.26
C ARG A 304 -23.50 1.61 16.35
N ARG A 305 -23.77 0.97 17.48
CA ARG A 305 -24.43 1.61 18.64
C ARG A 305 -23.51 2.63 19.32
N TRP A 306 -22.23 2.31 19.50
CA TRP A 306 -21.25 3.24 20.07
C TRP A 306 -21.04 4.48 19.19
N LEU A 307 -20.90 4.30 17.86
CA LEU A 307 -20.78 5.41 16.90
C LEU A 307 -22.03 6.29 16.86
N THR A 308 -23.23 5.70 16.89
CA THR A 308 -24.47 6.50 16.90
C THR A 308 -24.68 7.23 18.22
N ARG A 309 -24.22 6.69 19.36
CA ARG A 309 -24.25 7.36 20.67
C ARG A 309 -23.26 8.52 20.74
N THR A 310 -22.03 8.33 20.28
CA THR A 310 -21.02 9.40 20.22
C THR A 310 -21.44 10.50 19.26
N TRP A 311 -21.97 10.15 18.08
CA TRP A 311 -22.54 11.12 17.15
C TRP A 311 -23.72 11.92 17.74
N ARG A 312 -24.64 11.26 18.46
CA ARG A 312 -25.75 11.96 19.15
C ARG A 312 -25.27 12.87 20.27
N ARG A 313 -24.29 12.45 21.08
CA ARG A 313 -23.66 13.29 22.12
C ARG A 313 -22.98 14.51 21.52
N THR A 314 -22.22 14.35 20.43
CA THR A 314 -21.59 15.48 19.74
C THR A 314 -22.63 16.42 19.13
N LYS A 315 -23.72 15.87 18.56
CA LYS A 315 -24.83 16.68 18.02
C LYS A 315 -25.61 17.42 19.11
N GLN A 316 -25.77 16.84 20.31
CA GLN A 316 -26.38 17.50 21.48
C GLN A 316 -25.48 18.58 22.08
N ILE A 317 -24.16 18.36 22.13
CA ILE A 317 -23.20 19.38 22.58
C ILE A 317 -23.19 20.58 21.62
N VAL A 318 -23.25 20.33 20.31
CA VAL A 318 -23.37 21.39 19.29
C VAL A 318 -24.73 22.10 19.32
N LYS A 319 -25.81 21.39 19.67
CA LYS A 319 -27.15 21.99 19.81
C LYS A 319 -27.31 22.79 21.11
N ASN A 320 -26.63 22.42 22.19
CA ASN A 320 -26.65 23.17 23.46
C ASN A 320 -25.77 24.43 23.47
N SER A 321 -24.84 24.60 22.51
CA SER A 321 -24.15 25.87 22.28
C SER A 321 -24.99 26.91 21.50
N GLY A 322 -26.16 26.53 20.99
CA GLY A 322 -27.16 27.44 20.43
C GLY A 322 -28.33 27.61 21.40
N GLY A 323 -28.17 28.53 22.35
CA GLY A 323 -29.10 28.74 23.47
C GLY A 323 -30.52 29.13 23.06
N GLY A 324 -31.47 28.72 23.91
CA GLY A 324 -32.87 29.13 23.89
C GLY A 324 -33.68 28.30 24.86
N GLY A 325 -33.65 28.70 26.14
CA GLY A 325 -34.41 28.05 27.21
C GLY A 325 -35.91 28.30 27.12
N ALA A 326 -36.68 27.36 27.65
CA ALA A 326 -38.05 27.58 28.12
C ALA A 326 -38.34 26.57 29.24
N GLU A 327 -38.59 27.11 30.44
CA GLU A 327 -39.10 26.38 31.59
C GLU A 327 -40.59 26.09 31.43
N GLY A 328 -41.01 24.92 31.93
CA GLY A 328 -42.25 24.75 32.68
C GLY A 328 -43.58 24.66 31.91
N GLY A 329 -44.15 23.45 31.88
CA GLY A 329 -45.60 23.31 32.08
C GLY A 329 -46.44 22.66 30.98
N SER A 330 -46.16 21.41 30.63
CA SER A 330 -47.12 20.32 30.36
C SER A 330 -46.36 19.17 29.69
N ASP A 331 -46.64 17.93 30.08
CA ASP A 331 -46.09 16.71 29.48
C ASP A 331 -46.58 16.55 28.03
N GLU A 332 -46.05 17.36 27.11
CA GLU A 332 -46.13 17.06 25.69
C GLU A 332 -45.17 15.91 25.41
N LYS A 333 -45.74 14.71 25.24
CA LYS A 333 -45.05 13.53 24.71
C LYS A 333 -44.36 13.96 23.39
N LYS A 334 -43.04 14.13 23.39
CA LYS A 334 -42.24 14.60 22.22
C LYS A 334 -41.67 13.48 21.35
N GLY A 335 -42.07 12.23 21.61
CA GLY A 335 -41.60 11.09 20.86
C GLY A 335 -42.15 11.05 19.43
N GLU A 336 -41.45 10.33 18.56
CA GLU A 336 -41.79 10.16 17.14
C GLU A 336 -43.21 9.62 16.93
N TYR A 337 -43.72 8.85 17.89
CA TYR A 337 -45.05 8.25 17.86
C TYR A 337 -45.97 8.77 18.99
N ALA A 338 -45.75 10.01 19.43
CA ALA A 338 -46.58 10.65 20.44
C ALA A 338 -48.05 10.86 20.00
N PHE A 339 -48.30 10.98 18.70
CA PHE A 339 -49.63 11.18 18.14
C PHE A 339 -50.56 9.95 18.26
N LEU A 340 -50.00 8.77 18.57
CA LEU A 340 -50.78 7.54 18.64
C LEU A 340 -51.65 7.52 19.91
N PRO A 341 -52.93 7.12 19.81
CA PRO A 341 -53.80 6.91 20.97
C PRO A 341 -53.16 5.97 21.99
N GLU A 342 -53.45 6.15 23.28
CA GLU A 342 -52.88 5.33 24.36
C GLU A 342 -53.25 3.85 24.27
N ARG A 343 -54.32 3.52 23.54
CA ARG A 343 -54.75 2.14 23.28
C ARG A 343 -53.87 1.38 22.28
N THR A 344 -53.05 2.09 21.50
CA THR A 344 -52.24 1.51 20.42
C THR A 344 -50.80 1.35 20.87
N CYS A 345 -50.19 0.17 20.72
CA CYS A 345 -48.78 -0.04 21.01
C CYS A 345 -47.91 0.62 19.92
N ALA A 346 -47.09 1.61 20.31
CA ALA A 346 -46.23 2.31 19.35
C ALA A 346 -45.12 1.41 18.77
N ILE A 347 -44.72 0.35 19.48
CA ILE A 347 -43.74 -0.64 18.99
C ILE A 347 -44.40 -1.51 17.90
N CYS A 348 -45.59 -2.07 18.17
CA CYS A 348 -46.34 -2.84 17.16
C CYS A 348 -46.63 -2.00 15.91
N TYR A 349 -46.99 -0.73 16.11
CA TYR A 349 -47.25 0.20 15.01
C TYR A 349 -45.98 0.53 14.20
N GLN A 350 -44.83 0.68 14.87
CA GLN A 350 -43.56 0.86 14.19
C GLN A 350 -43.19 -0.38 13.38
N ASP A 351 -43.21 -1.56 13.99
CA ASP A 351 -42.78 -2.81 13.35
C ASP A 351 -43.66 -3.16 12.13
N GLN A 352 -44.97 -2.87 12.20
CA GLN A 352 -45.88 -3.00 11.05
C GLN A 352 -45.54 -2.06 9.89
N ASN A 353 -45.13 -0.82 10.19
CA ASN A 353 -44.86 0.19 9.17
C ASN A 353 -43.42 0.17 8.64
N THR A 354 -42.49 -0.48 9.34
CA THR A 354 -41.09 -0.63 8.89
C THR A 354 -40.85 -1.87 8.03
N ALA A 355 -41.70 -2.89 8.11
CA ALA A 355 -41.58 -4.11 7.32
C ALA A 355 -41.97 -3.88 5.86
N THR A 356 -40.99 -3.54 5.02
CA THR A 356 -41.18 -3.26 3.57
C THR A 356 -40.86 -4.46 2.67
N SER A 357 -40.26 -5.53 3.22
CA SER A 357 -39.86 -6.73 2.45
C SER A 357 -40.61 -7.98 2.92
N GLU A 358 -40.93 -8.89 1.99
CA GLU A 358 -41.76 -10.09 2.26
C GLU A 358 -41.19 -10.98 3.38
N ASN A 359 -39.86 -11.10 3.49
CA ASN A 359 -39.20 -11.85 4.55
C ASN A 359 -39.31 -11.18 5.94
N GLU A 360 -39.38 -9.85 5.97
CA GLU A 360 -39.48 -9.07 7.21
C GLU A 360 -40.92 -9.01 7.72
N ILE A 361 -41.90 -9.10 6.82
CA ILE A 361 -43.33 -9.27 7.16
C ILE A 361 -43.57 -10.62 7.86
N LEU A 362 -42.92 -11.70 7.40
CA LEU A 362 -42.96 -13.02 8.06
C LEU A 362 -42.33 -13.00 9.46
N ALA A 363 -41.22 -12.28 9.65
CA ALA A 363 -40.57 -12.13 10.96
C ALA A 363 -41.40 -11.25 11.91
N ALA A 364 -42.00 -10.16 11.41
CA ALA A 364 -42.91 -9.33 12.19
C ALA A 364 -44.16 -10.12 12.63
N ALA A 365 -44.73 -10.94 11.74
CA ALA A 365 -45.85 -11.83 12.03
C ALA A 365 -45.51 -12.94 13.05
N ALA A 366 -44.24 -13.33 13.20
CA ALA A 366 -43.82 -14.26 14.24
C ALA A 366 -43.75 -13.59 15.62
N SER A 367 -43.45 -12.29 15.67
CA SER A 367 -43.42 -11.49 16.91
C SER A 367 -44.81 -10.98 17.34
N SER A 368 -45.73 -10.80 16.38
CA SER A 368 -47.14 -10.50 16.60
C SER A 368 -47.96 -11.74 16.31
N SER A 369 -48.28 -12.53 17.34
CA SER A 369 -49.12 -13.74 17.22
C SER A 369 -50.54 -13.40 16.68
N GLY A 370 -50.71 -13.27 15.36
CA GLY A 370 -51.99 -12.99 14.71
C GLY A 370 -51.91 -12.49 13.25
N VAL A 371 -52.99 -12.77 12.49
CA VAL A 371 -53.18 -12.53 11.04
C VAL A 371 -53.26 -11.04 10.65
N VAL A 372 -52.43 -10.63 9.69
CA VAL A 372 -52.28 -9.25 9.18
C VAL A 372 -53.59 -8.71 8.55
N GLY A 373 -54.19 -7.70 9.19
CA GLY A 373 -55.36 -6.96 8.69
C GLY A 373 -55.96 -6.00 9.72
N SER A 374 -55.55 -4.72 9.67
CA SER A 374 -56.21 -3.52 10.22
C SER A 374 -56.72 -3.45 11.68
N ALA A 375 -56.41 -4.39 12.59
CA ALA A 375 -56.84 -4.31 14.00
C ALA A 375 -55.78 -4.73 15.05
N GLN A 376 -54.51 -4.93 14.69
CA GLN A 376 -53.54 -5.66 15.53
C GLN A 376 -52.46 -4.83 16.23
N THR A 377 -52.57 -3.50 16.22
CA THR A 377 -51.63 -2.65 16.96
C THR A 377 -52.17 -2.22 18.32
N ASP A 378 -53.35 -2.68 18.73
CA ASP A 378 -53.89 -2.43 20.07
C ASP A 378 -53.05 -3.15 21.14
N ILE A 379 -52.93 -2.52 22.31
CA ILE A 379 -52.11 -3.05 23.40
C ILE A 379 -52.70 -4.35 23.95
N THR A 380 -51.93 -5.43 23.81
CA THR A 380 -52.23 -6.74 24.39
C THR A 380 -51.34 -6.96 25.61
N ASN A 381 -51.95 -7.20 26.77
CA ASN A 381 -51.28 -7.28 28.09
C ASN A 381 -50.46 -6.00 28.42
N PRO A 382 -51.10 -4.95 28.96
CA PRO A 382 -50.51 -3.63 29.10
C PRO A 382 -49.42 -3.57 30.20
N TYR A 383 -48.26 -3.06 29.82
CA TYR A 383 -47.12 -2.80 30.71
C TYR A 383 -46.68 -1.35 30.60
N GLU A 384 -46.29 -0.79 31.74
CA GLU A 384 -45.83 0.58 31.88
C GLU A 384 -44.30 0.63 31.86
N ALA A 385 -43.76 1.53 31.04
CA ALA A 385 -42.33 1.83 30.97
C ALA A 385 -41.90 2.78 32.10
N ILE A 386 -40.85 2.41 32.84
CA ILE A 386 -40.29 3.23 33.93
C ILE A 386 -39.03 3.96 33.40
N PRO A 387 -38.93 5.30 33.55
CA PRO A 387 -39.74 6.19 34.41
C PRO A 387 -40.92 6.92 33.72
N CYS A 388 -41.08 6.81 32.40
CA CYS A 388 -41.95 7.70 31.63
C CYS A 388 -43.46 7.41 31.67
N GLY A 389 -43.89 6.30 32.28
CA GLY A 389 -45.30 5.95 32.42
C GLY A 389 -46.01 5.54 31.12
N CYS A 390 -45.28 5.41 30.00
CA CYS A 390 -45.88 5.09 28.71
C CYS A 390 -46.24 3.59 28.59
N ILE A 391 -47.41 3.29 28.03
CA ILE A 391 -47.96 1.93 27.98
C ILE A 391 -47.64 1.25 26.65
N TYR A 392 -47.24 -0.02 26.73
CA TYR A 392 -46.92 -0.91 25.60
C TYR A 392 -47.42 -2.33 25.87
N CYS A 393 -47.40 -3.20 24.86
CA CYS A 393 -47.60 -4.64 25.06
C CYS A 393 -46.43 -5.22 25.87
N PHE A 394 -46.71 -6.14 26.79
CA PHE A 394 -45.70 -6.86 27.58
C PHE A 394 -44.56 -7.41 26.70
N VAL A 395 -44.89 -8.22 25.68
CA VAL A 395 -43.90 -8.87 24.82
C VAL A 395 -43.04 -7.85 24.08
N CYS A 396 -43.66 -6.79 23.55
CA CYS A 396 -42.93 -5.74 22.83
C CYS A 396 -41.97 -4.96 23.73
N LEU A 397 -42.40 -4.62 24.94
CA LEU A 397 -41.56 -3.86 25.87
C LEU A 397 -40.44 -4.75 26.44
N ALA A 398 -40.76 -5.98 26.85
CA ALA A 398 -39.79 -6.94 27.38
C ALA A 398 -38.71 -7.30 26.35
N THR A 399 -39.10 -7.64 25.12
CA THR A 399 -38.14 -7.97 24.05
C THR A 399 -37.23 -6.79 23.68
N ARG A 400 -37.73 -5.55 23.73
CA ARG A 400 -36.91 -4.35 23.50
C ARG A 400 -35.94 -4.10 24.66
N LEU A 401 -36.35 -4.33 25.90
CA LEU A 401 -35.48 -4.19 27.07
C LEU A 401 -34.41 -5.29 27.14
N GLU A 402 -34.77 -6.54 26.83
CA GLU A 402 -33.82 -7.67 26.78
C GLU A 402 -32.77 -7.47 25.67
N ARG A 403 -33.18 -6.97 24.49
CA ARG A 403 -32.26 -6.70 23.37
C ARG A 403 -31.22 -5.61 23.68
N GLU A 404 -31.48 -4.78 24.69
CA GLU A 404 -30.64 -3.64 25.05
C GLU A 404 -29.81 -3.84 26.32
N GLU A 405 -29.80 -5.06 26.90
CA GLU A 405 -28.85 -5.53 27.93
C GLU A 405 -28.51 -4.47 29.01
N GLY A 406 -29.54 -3.82 29.57
CA GLY A 406 -29.40 -2.90 30.71
C GLY A 406 -29.00 -1.45 30.38
N GLU A 407 -28.73 -1.10 29.12
CA GLU A 407 -28.40 0.29 28.73
C GLU A 407 -29.64 1.18 28.56
N GLY A 408 -30.83 0.57 28.42
CA GLY A 408 -32.14 1.22 28.39
C GLY A 408 -32.56 1.76 27.01
N TRP A 409 -33.85 1.60 26.71
CA TRP A 409 -34.47 1.88 25.41
C TRP A 409 -35.17 3.23 25.36
N PRO A 410 -34.92 4.08 24.34
CA PRO A 410 -35.63 5.34 24.20
C PRO A 410 -37.10 5.08 23.85
N CYS A 411 -37.99 5.51 24.74
CA CYS A 411 -39.42 5.41 24.58
C CYS A 411 -39.89 6.10 23.30
N LEU A 412 -40.59 5.37 22.42
CA LEU A 412 -41.12 5.90 21.17
C LEU A 412 -42.22 6.97 21.34
N ARG A 413 -42.82 7.07 22.53
CA ARG A 413 -43.89 8.01 22.84
C ARG A 413 -43.39 9.33 23.41
N CYS A 414 -42.45 9.30 24.35
CA CYS A 414 -41.94 10.52 25.00
C CYS A 414 -40.46 10.82 24.73
N GLY A 415 -39.68 9.85 24.24
CA GLY A 415 -38.25 9.97 23.99
C GLY A 415 -37.34 9.72 25.21
N GLU A 416 -37.91 9.42 26.37
CA GLU A 416 -37.16 9.14 27.61
C GLU A 416 -36.60 7.71 27.64
N VAL A 417 -35.46 7.49 28.31
CA VAL A 417 -34.79 6.18 28.34
C VAL A 417 -35.42 5.28 29.39
N VAL A 418 -36.02 4.18 28.94
CA VAL A 418 -36.71 3.17 29.74
C VAL A 418 -35.73 2.05 30.10
N LYS A 419 -35.62 1.72 31.39
CA LYS A 419 -34.73 0.65 31.85
C LYS A 419 -35.48 -0.55 32.42
N GLU A 420 -36.67 -0.30 32.97
CA GLU A 420 -37.48 -1.30 33.64
C GLU A 420 -38.92 -1.20 33.14
N SER A 421 -39.66 -2.29 33.27
CA SER A 421 -41.10 -2.31 33.01
C SER A 421 -41.84 -2.96 34.17
N LYS A 422 -43.06 -2.48 34.43
CA LYS A 422 -43.97 -3.06 35.42
C LYS A 422 -45.35 -3.31 34.78
N PRO A 423 -46.14 -4.26 35.30
CA PRO A 423 -47.54 -4.41 34.87
C PRO A 423 -48.31 -3.10 35.05
N TRP A 424 -49.13 -2.72 34.06
CA TRP A 424 -49.95 -1.52 34.18
C TRP A 424 -51.17 -1.80 35.06
N SER A 425 -51.27 -1.10 36.20
CA SER A 425 -52.29 -1.36 37.23
C SER A 425 -53.64 -0.70 36.96
N GLY A 426 -53.78 0.10 35.90
CA GLY A 426 -55.01 0.86 35.59
C GLY A 426 -55.49 1.77 36.73
N ASP A 427 -56.72 2.27 36.64
CA ASP A 427 -57.39 3.07 37.69
C ASP A 427 -57.96 2.19 38.82
N VAL A 428 -57.21 1.19 39.28
CA VAL A 428 -57.52 0.49 40.53
C VAL A 428 -56.62 1.09 41.60
N LEU A 429 -57.21 1.97 42.42
CA LEU A 429 -56.57 2.50 43.63
C LEU A 429 -56.27 1.32 44.57
N GLU A 430 -55.05 0.80 44.53
CA GLU A 430 -54.58 -0.09 45.58
C GLU A 430 -54.52 0.70 46.89
N PRO A 431 -55.24 0.27 47.96
CA PRO A 431 -55.07 0.90 49.27
C PRO A 431 -53.63 0.63 49.74
N PRO A 432 -52.98 1.61 50.41
CA PRO A 432 -51.57 1.49 50.77
C PRO A 432 -51.33 0.23 51.60
N ALA A 433 -50.40 -0.61 51.14
CA ALA A 433 -50.05 -1.87 51.78
C ALA A 433 -49.66 -1.63 53.24
N LYS A 434 -50.46 -2.15 54.17
CA LYS A 434 -50.09 -2.25 55.59
C LYS A 434 -49.09 -3.39 55.73
N SER A 435 -47.92 -3.08 56.31
CA SER A 435 -46.89 -4.04 56.69
C SER A 435 -47.45 -5.19 57.56
N PRO A 436 -47.01 -6.45 57.39
CA PRO A 436 -47.62 -7.58 58.09
C PRO A 436 -47.16 -7.65 59.55
N THR A 437 -48.11 -7.86 60.47
CA THR A 437 -47.85 -8.36 61.83
C THR A 437 -48.28 -9.83 61.90
N THR A 438 -47.35 -10.63 62.41
CA THR A 438 -47.33 -12.09 62.52
C THR A 438 -48.48 -12.69 63.32
N ARG A 439 -49.07 -13.80 62.84
CA ARG A 439 -49.54 -14.87 63.73
C ARG A 439 -49.63 -16.23 63.03
N THR A 440 -48.78 -17.13 63.51
CA THR A 440 -48.62 -18.55 63.22
C THR A 440 -49.69 -19.38 63.95
N VAL A 441 -50.17 -20.48 63.35
CA VAL A 441 -50.48 -21.73 64.07
C VAL A 441 -50.26 -22.93 63.13
N VAL A 442 -49.57 -23.94 63.66
CA VAL A 442 -49.10 -25.22 63.08
C VAL A 442 -49.88 -26.37 63.72
N PHE A 443 -50.09 -27.50 63.01
CA PHE A 443 -50.10 -28.90 63.54
C PHE A 443 -49.88 -29.87 62.33
N SER A 444 -48.74 -30.60 62.20
CA SER A 444 -48.35 -31.95 62.71
C SER A 444 -49.21 -33.11 62.15
N ASP A 445 -48.75 -34.28 61.66
CA ASP A 445 -47.45 -34.98 61.46
C ASP A 445 -47.62 -36.13 60.42
N ASP A 446 -46.52 -36.53 59.73
CA ASP A 446 -46.06 -37.87 59.24
C ASP A 446 -46.93 -38.79 58.31
N VAL A 447 -46.47 -39.51 57.26
CA VAL A 447 -45.14 -40.09 56.87
C VAL A 447 -45.09 -40.55 55.37
N LYS A 448 -43.85 -40.59 54.80
CA LYS A 448 -43.30 -41.30 53.58
C LYS A 448 -43.66 -40.79 52.16
N VAL A 449 -42.77 -40.56 51.16
CA VAL A 449 -41.48 -41.17 50.73
C VAL A 449 -40.60 -40.19 49.90
N ALA A 450 -39.29 -40.13 50.21
CA ALA A 450 -38.02 -39.91 49.44
C ALA A 450 -37.89 -38.92 48.25
N PHE A 451 -36.74 -38.30 47.94
CA PHE A 451 -35.56 -37.71 48.64
C PHE A 451 -34.66 -37.09 47.53
N ALA A 452 -34.30 -35.80 47.63
CA ALA A 452 -33.06 -35.22 47.10
C ALA A 452 -32.87 -33.78 47.63
N ASP A 453 -31.64 -33.51 48.11
CA ASP A 453 -31.14 -32.40 48.92
C ASP A 453 -31.23 -30.99 48.31
N VAL A 454 -31.49 -29.97 49.16
CA VAL A 454 -30.66 -28.77 49.43
C VAL A 454 -31.13 -28.08 50.72
N ASN A 455 -30.23 -27.81 51.69
CA ASN A 455 -30.09 -26.52 52.41
C ASN A 455 -29.01 -26.66 53.51
N SER A 456 -28.00 -25.82 53.69
CA SER A 456 -27.75 -24.36 53.57
C SER A 456 -27.67 -23.67 54.94
N ARG A 457 -26.66 -22.79 55.03
CA ARG A 457 -26.60 -21.48 55.75
C ARG A 457 -26.81 -21.52 57.29
N GLU A 458 -26.27 -20.63 58.11
CA GLU A 458 -25.92 -19.22 57.97
C GLU A 458 -25.20 -18.76 59.27
N LEU A 459 -24.36 -17.72 59.22
CA LEU A 459 -24.58 -16.45 59.93
C LEU A 459 -23.38 -15.51 59.79
N VAL A 460 -23.71 -14.23 59.68
CA VAL A 460 -22.86 -13.07 59.35
C VAL A 460 -22.68 -12.20 60.59
N GLU A 461 -21.49 -11.60 60.75
CA GLU A 461 -21.31 -10.27 61.37
C GLU A 461 -20.17 -9.51 60.65
N HIS A 462 -20.39 -8.20 60.48
CA HIS A 462 -19.64 -7.18 59.69
C HIS A 462 -18.52 -6.48 60.52
N PRO A 463 -17.74 -5.48 60.02
CA PRO A 463 -17.40 -5.03 58.64
C PRO A 463 -15.89 -4.63 58.43
N ILE A 464 -15.62 -4.06 57.24
CA ILE A 464 -14.69 -2.94 56.87
C ILE A 464 -13.46 -3.27 55.98
N ASP A 465 -13.60 -2.84 54.71
CA ASP A 465 -12.70 -2.25 53.69
C ASP A 465 -11.40 -2.90 53.14
N ALA A 466 -11.42 -2.97 51.80
CA ALA A 466 -10.40 -2.59 50.81
C ALA A 466 -9.45 -3.65 50.19
N ALA A 467 -9.60 -3.73 48.85
CA ALA A 467 -8.56 -3.80 47.81
C ALA A 467 -8.05 -5.18 47.28
N THR A 468 -8.38 -5.39 45.98
CA THR A 468 -7.52 -5.81 44.85
C THR A 468 -6.85 -7.18 44.78
N VAL A 469 -7.39 -8.03 43.89
CA VAL A 469 -6.80 -8.60 42.64
C VAL A 469 -5.31 -9.00 42.65
N GLU A 470 -5.05 -10.31 42.53
CA GLU A 470 -4.47 -11.04 41.36
C GLU A 470 -3.73 -12.33 41.77
N GLU A 471 -3.95 -13.35 40.93
CA GLU A 471 -3.56 -14.77 41.04
C GLU A 471 -2.05 -15.05 40.92
N LEU A 472 -1.64 -16.18 41.50
CA LEU A 472 -0.40 -16.90 41.20
C LEU A 472 -0.69 -18.40 40.96
N GLY A 473 -0.60 -18.81 39.69
CA GLY A 473 -0.06 -20.09 39.17
C GLY A 473 -0.58 -21.43 39.72
N PRO A 474 0.19 -22.53 39.55
CA PRO A 474 0.85 -22.98 38.31
C PRO A 474 0.69 -24.52 38.07
N LEU A 475 1.24 -25.01 36.95
CA LEU A 475 1.71 -26.40 36.69
C LEU A 475 0.66 -27.54 36.77
N ALA A 476 0.72 -28.66 36.06
CA ALA A 476 1.50 -29.21 34.96
C ALA A 476 0.87 -30.59 34.65
N GLU A 477 1.26 -31.16 33.49
CA GLU A 477 1.46 -32.61 33.28
C GLU A 477 0.20 -33.51 33.28
N GLN A 478 0.03 -34.52 32.43
CA GLN A 478 0.83 -35.15 31.36
C GLN A 478 -0.03 -36.32 30.80
N LEU A 479 0.33 -36.80 29.59
CA LEU A 479 0.08 -38.17 29.07
C LEU A 479 -1.38 -38.48 28.64
N SER A 480 -1.68 -39.20 27.57
CA SER A 480 -0.92 -40.12 26.70
C SER A 480 -1.84 -40.52 25.52
N GLU A 481 -1.23 -40.79 24.35
CA GLU A 481 -1.46 -41.92 23.40
C GLU A 481 -2.92 -42.29 23.00
N GLN A 482 -3.30 -42.61 21.75
CA GLN A 482 -2.67 -43.54 20.80
C GLN A 482 -3.54 -43.65 19.51
N SER A 483 -2.89 -44.00 18.39
CA SER A 483 -3.42 -44.66 17.15
C SER A 483 -4.36 -43.85 16.23
N GLY A 484 -4.29 -43.88 14.89
CA GLY A 484 -3.47 -44.59 13.92
C GLY A 484 -4.24 -44.70 12.58
N GLY A 485 -3.55 -44.56 11.43
CA GLY A 485 -3.99 -45.10 10.12
C GLY A 485 -4.18 -44.12 8.95
N SER A 486 -3.18 -44.11 8.03
CA SER A 486 -3.22 -44.24 6.54
C SER A 486 -4.32 -43.48 5.73
N GLU A 487 -4.07 -42.80 4.59
CA GLU A 487 -3.47 -43.24 3.31
C GLU A 487 -3.06 -42.03 2.41
N ASP A 488 -2.04 -42.26 1.56
CA ASP A 488 -1.76 -41.80 0.18
C ASP A 488 -1.94 -40.35 -0.34
N GLY A 489 -0.95 -39.91 -1.14
CA GLY A 489 -1.11 -38.86 -2.15
C GLY A 489 0.17 -38.14 -2.59
N SER A 490 0.97 -38.79 -3.43
CA SER A 490 2.06 -38.19 -4.24
C SER A 490 1.48 -37.25 -5.31
N ASP A 491 2.04 -36.04 -5.48
CA ASP A 491 2.79 -35.70 -6.70
C ASP A 491 3.37 -34.28 -6.67
N SER A 492 4.61 -34.20 -7.12
CA SER A 492 5.42 -33.00 -7.34
C SER A 492 5.56 -32.79 -8.85
N GLU A 493 5.18 -31.61 -9.37
CA GLU A 493 5.35 -31.27 -10.79
C GLU A 493 6.68 -30.54 -11.03
N ASP A 494 7.44 -31.12 -11.96
CA ASP A 494 8.72 -30.68 -12.51
C ASP A 494 8.56 -29.55 -13.55
N TYR A 495 9.63 -28.76 -13.69
CA TYR A 495 9.77 -27.67 -14.67
C TYR A 495 10.34 -28.20 -16.00
N GLU A 496 9.67 -27.92 -17.13
CA GLU A 496 10.24 -28.13 -18.47
C GLU A 496 11.10 -26.94 -18.92
N ALA A 497 12.30 -27.24 -19.40
CA ALA A 497 13.21 -26.34 -20.09
C ALA A 497 13.38 -26.86 -21.53
N GLU A 498 13.06 -26.05 -22.53
CA GLU A 498 13.34 -26.33 -23.95
C GLU A 498 14.72 -25.77 -24.34
N GLU A 499 15.60 -26.67 -24.81
CA GLU A 499 16.81 -26.37 -25.58
C GLU A 499 16.61 -26.90 -27.01
N ASP A 500 16.71 -26.03 -28.02
CA ASP A 500 16.79 -26.40 -29.43
C ASP A 500 18.26 -26.38 -29.88
N GLU A 501 18.78 -27.56 -30.24
CA GLU A 501 20.07 -27.76 -30.92
C GLU A 501 19.80 -28.26 -32.34
N LEU A 502 20.07 -27.41 -33.34
CA LEU A 502 20.01 -27.74 -34.78
C LEU A 502 21.45 -27.96 -35.26
N GLY A 503 21.79 -29.23 -35.52
CA GLY A 503 23.04 -29.67 -36.14
C GLY A 503 22.83 -30.16 -37.58
N ASP A 504 23.83 -29.84 -38.41
CA ASP A 504 24.00 -30.13 -39.84
C ASP A 504 23.70 -31.57 -40.27
N ASP A 505 23.16 -31.71 -41.49
CA ASP A 505 23.56 -32.77 -42.43
C ASP A 505 23.55 -32.22 -43.87
N LEU A 506 24.75 -32.17 -44.47
CA LEU A 506 25.02 -31.95 -45.89
C LEU A 506 25.49 -33.29 -46.48
N GLU A 507 24.69 -33.86 -47.38
CA GLU A 507 25.13 -34.59 -48.57
C GLU A 507 24.08 -34.48 -49.69
#